data_AF-A0A151K2M9-F1
#
_entry.id   AF-A0A151K2M9-F1
#
_cell.length_a   1.000
_cell.length_b   1.000
_cell.length_c   1.000
_cell.angle_alpha   90.00
_cell.angle_beta   90.00
_cell.angle_gamma   90.00
#
_symmetry.space_group_name_H-M   'P 1'
#
loop_
_entity.id
_entity.type
_entity.pdbx_description
1 polymer ?
#
loop_
_entity_poly.entity_id
_entity_poly.type
_entity_poly.pdbx_seq_one_letter_code
_entity_poly.pdbx_strand_id
1 'polypeptide(L)' 'MVPIGDTPIEIAWTHEGEPLSQFMGFSVGKLGPRTSILLIEPVTPEHSGHYACVASNPSGRAIHEATLRVHG' A
#
# COMPACT_ATOMS: atom_id res chain seq x y z
N MET A 1 -17.24 -21.08 -3.21
CA MET A 1 -16.59 -20.29 -2.14
C MET A 1 -15.19 -19.98 -2.61
N VAL A 2 -14.84 -18.71 -2.75
CA VAL A 2 -13.49 -18.26 -3.16
C VAL A 2 -12.69 -18.03 -1.86
N PRO A 3 -11.60 -18.76 -1.59
CA PRO A 3 -10.74 -18.50 -0.44
C PRO A 3 -10.31 -17.03 -0.28
N ILE A 4 -10.06 -16.59 0.96
CA ILE A 4 -9.61 -15.23 1.32
C ILE A 4 -8.22 -14.90 0.73
N GLY A 5 -7.54 -15.89 0.10
CA GLY A 5 -6.26 -15.73 -0.62
C GLY A 5 -6.31 -16.07 -2.11
N ASP A 6 -7.50 -16.22 -2.68
CA ASP A 6 -7.67 -16.52 -4.10
C ASP A 6 -7.51 -15.28 -4.97
N THR A 7 -6.95 -15.51 -6.14
CA THR A 7 -6.74 -14.49 -7.17
C THR A 7 -8.01 -14.24 -7.99
N PRO A 8 -8.20 -13.02 -8.54
CA PRO A 8 -7.29 -11.87 -8.44
C PRO A 8 -7.40 -11.17 -7.07
N ILE A 9 -6.24 -10.88 -6.48
CA ILE A 9 -6.13 -10.00 -5.31
C ILE A 9 -5.70 -8.63 -5.83
N GLU A 10 -6.50 -7.62 -5.53
CA GLU A 10 -6.15 -6.23 -5.75
C GLU A 10 -5.56 -5.65 -4.47
N ILE A 11 -4.35 -5.09 -4.58
CA ILE A 11 -3.62 -4.49 -3.46
C ILE A 11 -3.49 -2.99 -3.72
N ALA A 12 -4.10 -2.19 -2.85
CA ALA A 12 -4.05 -0.73 -2.87
C ALA A 12 -3.29 -0.19 -1.66
N TRP A 13 -2.72 1.00 -1.80
CA TRP A 13 -1.98 1.69 -0.74
C TRP A 13 -2.60 3.05 -0.44
N THR A 14 -2.58 3.44 0.83
CA THR A 14 -3.00 4.77 1.29
C THR A 14 -1.96 5.38 2.21
N HIS A 15 -1.88 6.72 2.25
CA HIS A 15 -1.09 7.53 3.18
C HIS A 15 -2.03 8.52 3.87
N GLU A 16 -2.06 8.51 5.20
CA GLU A 16 -2.98 9.32 6.02
C GLU A 16 -4.46 9.14 5.65
N GLY A 17 -4.83 7.92 5.27
CA GLY A 17 -6.20 7.55 4.88
C GLY A 17 -6.57 7.88 3.43
N GLU A 18 -5.71 8.58 2.69
CA GLU A 18 -5.94 8.95 1.29
C GLU A 18 -5.14 8.04 0.34
N PRO A 19 -5.64 7.73 -0.87
CA PRO A 19 -4.87 7.01 -1.88
C PRO A 19 -3.54 7.71 -2.18
N LEU A 20 -2.48 6.93 -2.39
CA LEU A 20 -1.17 7.50 -2.71
C LEU A 20 -1.23 8.35 -3.97
N SER A 21 -0.74 9.59 -3.87
CA SER A 21 -0.55 10.46 -5.02
C SER A 21 0.77 10.16 -5.71
N GLN A 22 0.72 9.82 -7.00
CA GLN A 22 1.90 9.52 -7.82
C GLN A 22 2.85 10.74 -7.97
N PHE A 23 2.37 11.94 -7.65
CA PHE A 23 3.14 13.19 -7.73
C PHE A 23 4.05 13.44 -6.51
N MET A 24 3.97 12.64 -5.45
CA MET A 24 4.75 12.82 -4.20
C MET A 24 5.92 11.82 -4.07
N GLY A 25 6.53 11.37 -5.18
CA GLY A 25 7.67 10.43 -5.10
C GLY A 25 7.32 9.01 -4.64
N PHE A 26 6.02 8.68 -4.58
CA PHE A 26 5.54 7.32 -4.34
C PHE A 26 5.53 6.51 -5.64
N SER A 27 6.19 5.36 -5.62
CA SER A 27 6.17 4.37 -6.69
C SER A 27 5.58 3.05 -6.19
N VAL A 28 4.45 2.63 -6.75
CA VAL A 28 3.82 1.35 -6.42
C VAL A 28 4.11 0.34 -7.53
N GLY A 29 4.77 -0.75 -7.19
CA GLY A 29 5.06 -1.87 -8.08
C GLY A 29 4.30 -3.13 -7.69
N LYS A 30 3.84 -3.90 -8.68
CA LYS A 30 3.24 -5.23 -8.46
C LYS A 30 4.27 -6.32 -8.75
N LEU A 31 4.57 -7.14 -7.74
CA LEU A 31 5.49 -8.28 -7.86
C LEU A 31 4.68 -9.59 -7.93
N GLY A 32 4.15 -9.91 -9.11
CA GLY A 32 3.29 -11.07 -9.28
C GLY A 32 1.86 -10.86 -8.72
N PRO A 33 1.06 -11.93 -8.59
CA PRO A 33 -0.38 -11.81 -8.36
C PRO A 33 -0.78 -11.49 -6.91
N ARG A 34 0.14 -11.57 -5.95
CA ARG A 34 -0.15 -11.46 -4.50
C ARG A 34 0.75 -10.49 -3.74
N THR A 35 1.69 -9.83 -4.43
CA THR A 35 2.67 -8.97 -3.78
C THR A 35 2.66 -7.60 -4.44
N SER A 36 2.65 -6.56 -3.61
CA SER A 36 2.81 -5.16 -4.01
C SER A 36 3.91 -4.52 -3.17
N ILE A 37 4.66 -3.62 -3.77
CA ILE A 37 5.80 -2.93 -3.16
C ILE A 37 5.54 -1.43 -3.31
N LEU A 38 5.60 -0.71 -2.20
CA LEU A 38 5.66 0.75 -2.17
C LEU A 38 7.13 1.17 -2.01
N LEU A 39 7.63 1.93 -2.97
CA LEU A 39 8.95 2.56 -2.94
C LEU A 39 8.80 4.08 -2.79
N ILE A 40 9.61 4.67 -1.91
CA ILE A 40 9.66 6.11 -1.64
C ILE A 40 11.12 6.53 -1.81
N GLU A 41 11.43 7.28 -2.87
CA GLU A 41 12.79 7.69 -3.18
C GLU A 41 12.83 9.04 -3.92
N PRO A 42 13.47 10.09 -3.37
CA PRO A 42 14.06 10.17 -2.03
C PRO A 42 13.00 10.25 -0.91
N VAL A 43 13.38 9.88 0.30
CA VAL A 43 12.53 10.07 1.49
C VAL A 43 12.77 11.47 2.07
N THR A 44 11.70 12.25 2.24
CA THR A 44 11.69 13.57 2.89
C THR A 44 10.75 13.56 4.12
N PRO A 45 10.82 14.56 5.02
CA PRO A 45 9.95 14.63 6.19
C PRO A 45 8.45 14.56 5.89
N GLU A 46 8.03 15.05 4.72
CA GLU A 46 6.63 15.04 4.25
C GLU A 46 6.06 13.62 4.03
N HIS A 47 6.92 12.60 3.88
CA HIS A 47 6.51 11.21 3.81
C HIS A 47 6.27 10.56 5.18
N SER A 48 6.48 11.27 6.28
CA SER A 48 6.10 10.75 7.60
C SER A 48 4.57 10.55 7.65
N GLY A 49 4.12 9.49 8.31
CA GLY A 49 2.70 9.25 8.50
C GLY A 49 2.31 7.77 8.53
N HIS A 50 1.00 7.54 8.45
CA HIS A 50 0.37 6.23 8.50
C HIS A 50 0.13 5.72 7.09
N TYR A 51 0.69 4.56 6.80
CA TYR A 51 0.50 3.84 5.56
C TYR A 51 -0.41 2.65 5.81
N ALA A 52 -1.36 2.42 4.91
CA ALA A 52 -2.16 1.20 4.92
C ALA A 52 -2.03 0.47 3.59
N CYS A 53 -1.91 -0.85 3.66
CA CYS A 53 -2.01 -1.76 2.54
C CYS A 53 -3.36 -2.48 2.62
N VAL A 54 -4.17 -2.35 1.58
CA VAL A 54 -5.50 -2.93 1.49
C VAL A 54 -5.49 -4.00 0.41
N ALA A 55 -5.55 -5.27 0.83
CA ALA A 55 -5.70 -6.40 -0.07
C ALA A 55 -7.18 -6.79 -0.16
N SER A 56 -7.72 -6.90 -1.37
CA SER A 56 -9.14 -7.19 -1.59
C SER A 56 -9.35 -8.21 -2.70
N ASN A 57 -10.36 -9.06 -2.52
CA ASN A 57 -10.88 -9.98 -3.53
C ASN A 57 -12.42 -10.09 -3.35
N PRO A 58 -13.14 -10.84 -4.21
CA PRO A 58 -14.61 -10.97 -4.07
C PRO A 58 -15.09 -11.53 -2.73
N SER A 59 -14.22 -12.17 -1.96
CA SER A 59 -14.56 -12.78 -0.67
C SER A 59 -14.36 -11.84 0.51
N GLY A 60 -13.64 -10.73 0.33
CA GLY A 60 -13.42 -9.78 1.41
C GLY A 60 -12.19 -8.90 1.22
N ARG A 61 -11.82 -8.24 2.32
CA ARG A 61 -10.68 -7.34 2.40
C ARG A 61 -9.87 -7.58 3.67
N ALA A 62 -8.56 -7.45 3.56
CA ALA A 62 -7.63 -7.40 4.67
C ALA A 62 -6.88 -6.05 4.61
N ILE A 63 -6.66 -5.45 5.77
CA ILE A 63 -5.99 -4.14 5.91
C ILE A 63 -4.85 -4.32 6.90
N HIS A 64 -3.68 -3.80 6.55
CA HIS A 64 -2.54 -3.72 7.46
C HIS A 64 -1.97 -2.31 7.44
N GLU A 65 -1.63 -1.80 8.62
CA GLU A 65 -1.16 -0.42 8.82
C GLU A 65 0.26 -0.41 9.39
N ALA A 66 1.05 0.57 8.95
CA ALA A 66 2.39 0.82 9.44
C ALA A 66 2.67 2.33 9.49
N THR A 67 3.44 2.78 10.48
CA THR A 67 3.83 4.19 10.61
C THR A 67 5.27 4.39 10.15
N LEU A 68 5.49 5.32 9.22
CA LEU A 68 6.81 5.79 8.84
C LEU A 68 7.12 7.08 9.60
N ARG A 69 8.29 7.13 10.25
CA ARG A 69 8.84 8.34 10.87
C ARG A 69 10.17 8.67 10.21
N VAL A 70 10.25 9.85 9.61
CA VAL A 70 11.47 10.36 8.98
C VAL A 70 12.10 11.39 9.90
N HIS A 71 13.39 11.22 10.20
CA HIS A 71 14.16 12.19 10.96
C HIS A 71 14.95 13.07 9.98
N GLY A 72 14.89 14.40 10.19
CA GLY A 72 15.66 15.38 9.43
C GLY A 72 17.08 15.56 9.94
#